data_AF-B6IIT0-F1
#
_entry.id   AF-B6IIT0-F1
#
_cell.length_a   1.000
_cell.length_b   1.000
_cell.length_c   1.000
_cell.angle_alpha   90.00
_cell.angle_beta   90.00
_cell.angle_gamma   90.00
#
_symmetry.space_group_name_H-M   'P 1'
#
loop_
_entity.id
_entity.type
_entity.pdbx_description
1 polymer ?
#
loop_
_entity_poly.entity_id
_entity_poly.type
_entity_poly.pdbx_seq_one_letter_code
_entity_poly.pdbx_strand_id
1 'polypeptide(L)'
;MYAKTNGGDAKEEEHDDDGLLVDWGECGLPCGVEKLSKDQRLRLRQHEIFMTRQSEVLPATLIRGKCRVVLLDDCQEAGNYIGQDDTFFHSLVYDPNAGTLLADKGAIRVGEKYQALVDDWMEPKIK
;
A
#
# COMPACT_ATOMS: atom_id res chain seq x y z
N MET A 1 34.01 33.59 44.81
CA MET A 1 33.61 32.17 44.94
C MET A 1 32.23 32.03 44.32
N TYR A 2 32.16 31.24 43.24
CA TYR A 2 30.99 30.65 42.54
C TYR A 2 29.84 31.56 42.08
N ALA A 3 29.21 31.39 40.92
CA ALA A 3 29.48 30.71 39.66
C ALA A 3 28.39 31.23 38.69
N LYS A 4 28.72 31.48 37.42
CA LYS A 4 27.70 31.63 36.36
C LYS A 4 27.04 30.27 36.14
N THR A 5 25.73 30.24 36.01
CA THR A 5 24.99 29.08 35.46
C THR A 5 24.06 29.56 34.34
N ASN A 6 24.50 29.31 33.11
CA ASN A 6 23.79 28.73 31.96
C ASN A 6 22.24 28.92 31.96
N GLY A 7 21.62 29.55 30.97
CA GLY A 7 21.81 29.24 29.55
C GLY A 7 21.33 27.80 29.30
N GLY A 8 20.02 27.59 29.37
CA GLY A 8 19.40 26.28 29.21
C GLY A 8 18.07 26.47 28.48
N ASP A 9 18.09 26.05 27.24
CA ASP A 9 17.07 26.22 26.21
C ASP A 9 15.66 25.94 26.72
N ALA A 10 14.77 26.90 26.48
CA ALA A 10 13.35 26.61 26.42
C ALA A 10 13.19 25.49 25.40
N LYS A 11 12.74 24.31 25.84
CA LYS A 11 12.18 23.34 24.92
C LYS A 11 11.06 24.06 24.19
N GLU A 12 11.34 24.46 22.96
CA GLU A 12 10.32 24.65 21.96
C GLU A 12 9.59 23.30 21.90
N GLU A 13 8.44 23.23 22.56
CA GLU A 13 7.45 22.24 22.19
C GLU A 13 7.13 22.57 20.73
N GLU A 14 7.66 21.73 19.83
CA GLU A 14 7.21 21.73 18.45
C GLU A 14 5.70 21.56 18.52
N HIS A 15 4.99 22.66 18.30
CA HIS A 15 3.58 22.66 18.06
C HIS A 15 3.42 22.03 16.68
N ASP A 16 3.42 20.69 16.65
CA ASP A 16 2.99 19.91 15.50
C ASP A 16 1.60 20.44 15.14
N ASP A 17 1.54 21.23 14.08
CA ASP A 17 0.30 21.64 13.41
C ASP A 17 -0.28 20.38 12.73
N ASP A 18 -0.68 19.41 13.56
CA ASP A 18 -1.18 18.09 13.19
C ASP A 18 -2.69 18.11 12.89
N GLY A 19 -3.29 19.30 12.91
CA GLY A 19 -4.67 19.52 12.53
C GLY A 19 -4.84 19.47 11.01
N LEU A 20 -5.18 18.28 10.48
CA LEU A 20 -5.84 17.99 9.18
C LEU A 20 -5.08 17.04 8.25
N LEU A 21 -3.98 16.41 8.66
CA LEU A 21 -3.40 15.34 7.82
C LEU A 21 -4.34 14.12 7.86
N VAL A 22 -5.16 13.97 6.82
CA VAL A 22 -6.11 12.86 6.66
C VAL A 22 -5.36 11.54 6.82
N ASP A 23 -5.73 10.76 7.83
CA ASP A 23 -5.22 9.40 7.99
C ASP A 23 -5.90 8.49 6.96
N TRP A 24 -5.14 8.11 5.95
CA TRP A 24 -5.59 7.24 4.86
C TRP A 24 -5.56 5.74 5.22
N GLY A 25 -5.24 5.39 6.47
CA GLY A 25 -5.15 4.00 6.94
C GLY A 25 -3.96 3.26 6.33
N GLU A 26 -3.96 1.92 6.38
CA GLU A 26 -2.89 1.06 5.84
C GLU A 26 -3.30 0.18 4.68
N CYS A 27 -4.59 0.17 4.37
CA CYS A 27 -5.15 -0.66 3.32
C CYS A 27 -4.49 -0.32 1.97
N GLY A 28 -4.05 -1.36 1.25
CA GLY A 28 -3.39 -1.25 -0.06
C GLY A 28 -1.87 -1.06 0.00
N LEU A 29 -1.28 -0.86 1.19
CA LEU A 29 0.17 -0.69 1.33
C LEU A 29 0.89 -2.04 1.53
N PRO A 30 2.18 -2.13 1.13
CA PRO A 30 3.02 -3.30 1.37
C PRO A 30 3.17 -3.65 2.85
N CYS A 31 3.57 -4.88 3.15
CA CYS A 31 3.80 -5.34 4.53
C CYS A 31 4.90 -4.53 5.23
N GLY A 32 4.72 -4.32 6.53
CA GLY A 32 5.70 -3.62 7.38
C GLY A 32 5.63 -2.09 7.30
N VAL A 33 4.57 -1.53 6.71
CA VAL A 33 4.35 -0.08 6.64
C VAL A 33 4.19 0.57 8.02
N GLU A 34 3.70 -0.18 9.00
CA GLU A 34 3.58 0.18 10.42
C GLU A 34 4.88 0.71 11.04
N LYS A 35 6.04 0.30 10.51
CA LYS A 35 7.35 0.67 11.04
C LYS A 35 7.92 1.95 10.42
N LEU A 36 7.23 2.53 9.44
CA LEU A 36 7.69 3.70 8.70
C LEU A 36 7.23 5.00 9.33
N SER A 37 7.99 6.09 9.10
CA SER A 37 7.52 7.42 9.47
C SER A 37 6.31 7.85 8.62
N LYS A 38 5.55 8.83 9.11
CA LYS A 38 4.40 9.40 8.38
C LYS A 38 4.80 9.86 6.98
N ASP A 39 5.95 10.52 6.83
CA ASP A 39 6.44 11.01 5.55
C ASP A 39 6.81 9.88 4.58
N GLN A 40 7.46 8.83 5.09
CA GLN A 40 7.82 7.67 4.28
C GLN A 40 6.58 6.93 3.79
N ARG A 41 5.55 6.81 4.63
CA ARG A 41 4.26 6.23 4.27
C ARG A 41 3.53 7.05 3.23
N LEU A 42 3.56 8.38 3.34
CA LEU A 42 2.99 9.28 2.32
C LEU A 42 3.71 9.13 0.98
N ARG A 43 5.05 9.11 0.98
CA ARG A 43 5.84 8.89 -0.23
C ARG A 43 5.55 7.54 -0.85
N LEU A 44 5.41 6.49 -0.03
CA LEU A 44 5.06 5.16 -0.50
C LEU A 44 3.68 5.13 -1.18
N ARG A 45 2.70 5.86 -0.65
CA ARG A 45 1.39 6.02 -1.30
C ARG A 45 1.47 6.67 -2.68
N GLN A 46 2.39 7.61 -2.86
CA GLN A 46 2.62 8.24 -4.17
C GLN A 46 3.22 7.29 -5.21
N HIS A 47 3.78 6.16 -4.77
CA HIS A 47 4.32 5.12 -5.63
C HIS A 47 3.28 4.05 -5.99
N GLU A 48 2.05 4.13 -5.45
CA GLU A 48 0.93 3.32 -5.88
C GLU A 48 0.35 3.88 -7.18
N ILE A 49 0.20 3.02 -8.19
CA ILE A 49 -0.45 3.35 -9.46
C ILE A 49 -1.53 2.30 -9.78
N PHE A 50 -2.53 2.70 -10.55
CA PHE A 50 -3.59 1.79 -11.01
C PHE A 50 -3.40 1.44 -12.48
N MET A 51 -3.48 0.15 -12.79
CA MET A 51 -3.36 -0.32 -14.17
C MET A 51 -4.71 -0.23 -14.89
N THR A 52 -4.75 0.49 -16.01
CA THR A 52 -5.97 0.62 -16.82
C THR A 52 -5.87 -0.26 -18.07
N ARG A 53 -6.97 -0.90 -18.51
CA ARG A 53 -7.02 -1.66 -19.77
C ARG A 53 -7.19 -0.76 -21.01
N GLN A 54 -6.52 0.38 -21.02
CA GLN A 54 -6.55 1.36 -22.10
C GLN A 54 -5.25 1.26 -22.92
N SER A 55 -5.39 1.13 -24.23
CA SER A 55 -4.25 1.08 -25.15
C SER A 55 -4.18 2.38 -25.94
N GLU A 56 -3.03 3.03 -25.90
CA GLU A 56 -2.76 4.27 -26.64
C GLU A 56 -1.48 4.13 -27.46
N VAL A 57 -1.39 4.89 -28.54
CA VAL A 57 -0.20 4.96 -29.38
C VAL A 57 0.41 6.35 -29.23
N LEU A 58 1.62 6.41 -28.68
CA LEU A 58 2.35 7.64 -28.43
C LEU A 58 3.72 7.62 -29.12
N PRO A 59 4.23 8.78 -29.58
CA PRO A 59 5.56 8.85 -30.17
C PRO A 59 6.65 8.60 -29.11
N ALA A 60 7.73 7.92 -29.50
CA ALA A 60 8.84 7.58 -28.61
C ALA A 60 9.54 8.80 -27.99
N THR A 61 9.39 9.98 -28.59
CA THR A 61 9.94 11.25 -28.09
C THR A 61 9.34 11.69 -26.74
N LEU A 62 8.20 11.14 -26.34
CA LEU A 62 7.58 11.43 -25.04
C LEU A 62 8.21 10.65 -23.88
N ILE A 63 9.04 9.64 -24.15
CA ILE A 63 9.67 8.81 -23.13
C ILE A 63 10.83 9.59 -22.49
N ARG A 64 10.72 9.91 -21.20
CA ARG A 64 11.75 10.65 -20.44
C ARG A 64 12.71 9.77 -19.65
N GLY A 65 12.34 8.53 -19.40
CA GLY A 65 13.12 7.61 -18.58
C GLY A 65 12.43 6.25 -18.45
N LYS A 66 13.19 5.27 -17.96
CA LYS A 66 12.68 3.94 -17.63
C LYS A 66 12.27 3.94 -16.15
N CYS A 67 11.11 3.36 -15.84
CA CYS A 67 10.69 3.05 -14.48
C CYS A 67 10.47 1.54 -14.33
N ARG A 68 10.32 1.09 -13.09
CA ARG A 68 9.94 -0.28 -12.75
C ARG A 68 8.56 -0.27 -12.11
N VAL A 69 7.65 -1.06 -12.66
CA VAL A 69 6.32 -1.28 -12.10
C VAL A 69 6.22 -2.75 -11.72
N VAL A 70 5.83 -3.04 -10.48
CA VAL A 70 5.64 -4.40 -9.97
C VAL A 70 4.20 -4.63 -9.53
N LEU A 71 3.70 -5.85 -9.72
CA LEU A 71 2.45 -6.28 -9.08
C LEU A 71 2.74 -6.48 -7.58
N LEU A 72 1.94 -5.84 -6.72
CA LEU A 72 2.08 -5.95 -5.27
C LEU A 72 1.64 -7.34 -4.82
N ASP A 73 2.59 -8.10 -4.30
CA ASP A 73 2.33 -9.41 -3.70
C ASP A 73 2.10 -9.30 -2.19
N ASP A 74 1.42 -10.28 -1.59
CA ASP A 74 1.03 -10.24 -0.17
C ASP A 74 2.23 -10.27 0.79
N CYS A 75 3.40 -10.72 0.32
CA CYS A 75 4.61 -10.83 1.13
C CYS A 75 5.65 -9.73 0.83
N GLN A 76 5.33 -8.75 -0.02
CA GLN A 76 6.29 -7.70 -0.34
C GLN A 76 6.42 -6.68 0.80
N GLU A 77 7.66 -6.42 1.20
CA GLU A 77 7.98 -5.47 2.25
C GLU A 77 8.06 -4.02 1.74
N ALA A 78 7.58 -3.08 2.55
CA ALA A 78 7.63 -1.65 2.26
C ALA A 78 9.06 -1.12 2.06
N GLY A 79 10.06 -1.74 2.71
CA GLY A 79 11.48 -1.39 2.57
C GLY A 79 12.02 -1.52 1.14
N ASN A 80 11.41 -2.34 0.29
CA ASN A 80 11.85 -2.51 -1.11
C ASN A 80 11.57 -1.28 -1.98
N TYR A 81 10.66 -0.41 -1.54
CA TYR A 81 10.23 0.78 -2.26
C TYR A 81 10.92 2.05 -1.74
N ILE A 82 11.40 2.02 -0.50
CA ILE A 82 12.03 3.18 0.13
C ILE A 82 13.41 3.40 -0.47
N GLY A 83 13.66 4.61 -0.97
CA GLY A 83 14.91 4.98 -1.61
C GLY A 83 15.00 4.58 -3.10
N GLN A 84 13.94 4.00 -3.67
CA GLN A 84 13.85 3.70 -5.10
C GLN A 84 12.74 4.54 -5.76
N ASP A 85 13.12 5.74 -6.20
CA ASP A 85 12.20 6.73 -6.78
C ASP A 85 11.61 6.32 -8.14
N ASP A 86 12.20 5.34 -8.80
CA ASP A 86 11.76 4.81 -10.09
C ASP A 86 10.92 3.53 -9.95
N THR A 87 10.64 3.07 -8.73
CA THR A 87 9.88 1.85 -8.46
C THR A 87 8.47 2.15 -7.97
N PHE A 88 7.49 1.70 -8.75
CA PHE A 88 6.06 1.82 -8.49
C PHE A 88 5.43 0.44 -8.33
N PHE A 89 4.26 0.38 -7.69
CA PHE A 89 3.49 -0.85 -7.55
C PHE A 89 2.02 -0.65 -7.89
N HIS A 90 1.37 -1.73 -8.31
CA HIS A 90 -0.08 -1.78 -8.45
C HIS A 90 -0.64 -3.04 -7.79
N SER A 91 -1.81 -2.93 -7.18
CA SER A 91 -2.58 -4.05 -6.62
C SER A 91 -3.98 -4.16 -7.25
N LEU A 92 -4.46 -3.06 -7.83
CA LEU A 92 -5.78 -2.91 -8.42
C LEU A 92 -5.68 -2.50 -9.90
N VAL A 93 -6.71 -2.88 -10.64
CA VAL A 93 -6.97 -2.49 -12.02
C VAL A 93 -8.10 -1.48 -12.05
N TYR A 94 -7.91 -0.38 -12.77
CA TYR A 94 -8.92 0.65 -12.96
C TYR A 94 -9.70 0.41 -14.25
N ASP A 95 -11.04 0.39 -14.15
CA ASP A 95 -11.94 0.42 -15.30
C ASP A 95 -12.39 1.86 -15.56
N PRO A 96 -11.95 2.51 -16.65
CA PRO A 96 -12.27 3.90 -16.92
C PRO A 96 -13.72 4.10 -17.36
N ASN A 97 -14.39 3.05 -17.86
CA ASN A 97 -15.79 3.16 -18.31
C ASN A 97 -16.75 3.14 -17.13
N ALA A 98 -16.45 2.30 -16.14
CA ALA A 98 -17.26 2.14 -14.93
C ALA A 98 -16.81 3.05 -13.79
N GLY A 99 -15.60 3.60 -13.84
CA GLY A 99 -15.00 4.37 -12.75
C GLY A 99 -14.73 3.53 -11.50
N THR A 100 -14.46 2.23 -11.67
CA THR A 100 -14.31 1.27 -10.57
C THR A 100 -12.88 0.76 -10.46
N LEU A 101 -12.50 0.36 -9.24
CA LEU A 101 -11.24 -0.35 -8.97
C LEU A 101 -11.55 -1.83 -8.74
N LEU A 102 -10.86 -2.69 -9.47
CA LEU A 102 -11.00 -4.13 -9.45
C LEU A 102 -9.73 -4.74 -8.86
N ALA A 103 -9.87 -5.62 -7.88
CA ALA A 103 -8.75 -6.43 -7.43
C ALA A 103 -8.50 -7.56 -8.43
N ASP A 104 -7.24 -7.76 -8.83
CA ASP A 104 -6.83 -8.91 -9.65
C ASP A 104 -6.85 -10.23 -8.85
N LYS A 105 -6.90 -10.13 -7.51
CA LYS A 105 -7.02 -11.29 -6.62
C LYS A 105 -8.48 -11.71 -6.50
N GLY A 106 -8.76 -12.98 -6.79
CA GLY A 106 -10.10 -13.56 -6.72
C GLY A 106 -10.73 -13.35 -5.33
N ALA A 107 -12.02 -13.05 -5.29
CA ALA A 107 -12.75 -12.87 -4.04
C ALA A 107 -13.23 -14.22 -3.49
N ILE A 108 -12.76 -14.60 -2.30
CA ILE A 108 -13.36 -15.69 -1.53
C ILE A 108 -14.69 -15.20 -0.95
N ARG A 109 -15.75 -15.98 -1.17
CA ARG A 109 -17.07 -15.70 -0.61
C ARG A 109 -17.44 -16.79 0.39
N VAL A 110 -17.93 -16.38 1.54
CA VAL A 110 -18.41 -17.27 2.61
C VAL A 110 -19.93 -17.20 2.65
N GLY A 111 -20.59 -18.33 2.85
CA GLY A 111 -22.04 -18.44 2.97
C GLY A 111 -22.57 -19.75 2.44
N GLU A 112 -23.78 -20.11 2.85
CA GLU A 112 -24.43 -21.39 2.56
C GLU A 112 -24.56 -21.69 1.05
N LYS A 113 -24.69 -20.64 0.23
CA LYS A 113 -24.71 -20.75 -1.25
C LYS A 113 -23.34 -20.99 -1.91
N TYR A 114 -22.25 -20.79 -1.18
CA TYR A 114 -20.87 -20.90 -1.69
C TYR A 114 -20.10 -22.04 -1.02
N GLN A 115 -20.51 -22.45 0.18
CA GLN A 115 -19.87 -23.51 0.96
C GLN A 115 -20.56 -24.86 0.69
N ALA A 116 -19.78 -25.94 0.71
CA ALA A 116 -20.35 -27.28 0.69
C ALA A 116 -20.98 -27.61 2.05
N LEU A 117 -22.07 -28.38 2.04
CA LEU A 117 -22.58 -29.02 3.25
C LEU A 117 -21.60 -30.12 3.64
N VAL A 118 -21.07 -30.02 4.86
CA VAL A 118 -20.20 -31.06 5.42
C VAL A 118 -21.11 -32.10 6.04
N ASP A 119 -21.07 -33.32 5.51
CA ASP A 119 -21.81 -34.44 6.09
C ASP A 119 -21.24 -34.79 7.47
N ASP A 120 -22.12 -35.24 8.37
CA ASP A 120 -21.72 -35.83 9.64
C ASP A 120 -20.82 -37.06 9.40
N TRP A 121 -19.87 -37.25 10.31
CA TRP A 121 -18.78 -38.23 10.22
C TRP A 121 -19.23 -39.58 9.62
N MET A 122 -18.76 -39.89 8.40
CA MET A 122 -19.07 -41.15 7.73
C MET A 122 -17.99 -42.19 8.07
N GLU A 123 -18.38 -43.36 8.59
CA GLU A 123 -17.45 -44.47 8.77
C GLU A 123 -16.83 -44.86 7.42
N PRO A 124 -15.49 -44.96 7.32
CA PRO A 124 -14.86 -45.39 6.09
C PRO A 124 -15.29 -46.83 5.77
N LYS A 125 -15.83 -47.06 4.57
CA LYS A 125 -16.14 -48.41 4.08
C LYS A 125 -14.82 -49.16 3.85
N ILE A 126 -14.38 -49.90 4.85
CA ILE A 126 -13.28 -50.85 4.73
C ILE A 126 -13.81 -52.04 3.92
N LYS A 127 -13.15 -52.34 2.79
CA LYS A 127 -13.40 -53.55 2.00
C LYS A 127 -12.68 -54.75 2.60
#